data_AF-A0A812H3H7-F1
#
_entry.id   AF-A0A812H3H7-F1
#
_cell.length_a   1.000
_cell.length_b   1.000
_cell.length_c   1.000
_cell.angle_alpha   90.00
_cell.angle_beta   90.00
_cell.angle_gamma   90.00
#
_symmetry.space_group_name_H-M   'P 1'
#
loop_
_entity.id
_entity.type
_entity.pdbx_description
1 polymer ?
#
loop_
_entity_poly.entity_id
_entity_poly.type
_entity_poly.pdbx_seq_one_letter_code
_entity_poly.pdbx_strand_id
1 'polypeptide(L)'
;MAKLEEEKAEFAAYKKEEQAKLDADRKRFHEECRLLYKQYGVGTSDDNSVAAAAAQVSTFPAPVKLNVGGKTFQTTMVTLQGRHAGEQHSMLAAMFSGRHPNCLDEGIVFIDRDGDQFAHLLEYLRSPTGKLGYFENLRGQYVQSLREGKRNLEYEQMLDEVRYFQLQGLLAVLLPPTASFASASSLGILRAPENPTAAGNVVTWTWEHQSVLSNRELYAVEADGGIRFHQAGTYLIMTQVPGVSSGNNGYGQLVLDGTVTDECWHCNSSGYQNMLYFNRVMKIPAGGRLQVQGISLSHAFNMGRVLATSFSIVPLQFSSRASLPFVSLRSLEGGASGAFWRWKHSGGSDALVDLSDASKLTFVDEGLYLVLARVPGASSGNSGHLELLLDDTVVGESWAGDANGYTRMLHMSEVLEIPSGASLRLKNVNLTHGYNLGRLQATDLSVVRLCTSGDPVNHGLADSPTTLRYACFSSSEGSGNGFWSWSCKRGTPQFAQLTADGTSVTLRDAGTYLVMARVPGCSSSNNGYVQLMLDGAAVQESWANDANGYHAMLHFNEVLKIAAKGTLQLQNVNLSHSFNIGRALATSLTVILLAADES
;
A
#
# COMPACT_ATOMS: atom_id res chain seq x y z
N MET A 1 42.35 30.67 -7.62
CA MET A 1 42.33 30.64 -9.10
C MET A 1 43.52 29.84 -9.63
N ALA A 2 44.78 30.24 -9.39
CA ALA A 2 45.96 29.49 -9.85
C ALA A 2 45.99 27.99 -9.42
N LYS A 3 45.69 27.70 -8.15
CA LYS A 3 45.68 26.33 -7.60
C LYS A 3 44.60 25.41 -8.22
N LEU A 4 43.49 25.99 -8.69
CA LEU A 4 42.38 25.23 -9.31
C LEU A 4 42.64 24.93 -10.79
N GLU A 5 43.44 25.76 -11.47
CA GLU A 5 43.87 25.49 -12.84
C GLU A 5 44.99 24.44 -12.90
N GLU A 6 45.87 24.43 -11.89
CA GLU A 6 46.92 23.43 -11.71
C GLU A 6 46.33 22.03 -11.45
N GLU A 7 45.37 21.90 -10.52
CA GLU A 7 44.67 20.63 -10.26
C GLU A 7 43.86 20.12 -11.46
N LYS A 8 43.28 21.02 -12.27
CA LYS A 8 42.58 20.65 -13.51
C LYS A 8 43.54 20.16 -14.60
N ALA A 9 44.73 20.77 -14.71
CA ALA A 9 45.76 20.34 -15.65
C ALA A 9 46.35 18.98 -15.26
N GLU A 10 46.60 18.74 -13.97
CA GLU A 10 47.06 17.44 -13.46
C GLU A 10 46.01 16.34 -13.67
N PHE A 11 44.72 16.63 -13.41
CA PHE A 11 43.64 15.66 -13.63
C PHE A 11 43.43 15.32 -15.13
N ALA A 12 43.62 16.29 -16.02
CA ALA A 12 43.55 16.07 -17.46
C ALA A 12 44.75 15.25 -17.99
N ALA A 13 45.95 15.49 -17.45
CA ALA A 13 47.14 14.71 -17.76
C ALA A 13 47.01 13.27 -17.25
N TYR A 14 46.51 13.08 -16.02
CA TYR A 14 46.22 11.78 -15.43
C TYR A 14 45.24 10.96 -16.29
N LYS A 15 44.11 11.55 -16.70
CA LYS A 15 43.15 10.88 -17.59
C LYS A 15 43.73 10.50 -18.95
N LYS A 16 44.61 11.32 -19.50
CA LYS A 16 45.25 11.07 -20.81
C LYS A 16 46.26 9.93 -20.73
N GLU A 17 47.00 9.84 -19.63
CA GLU A 17 47.94 8.75 -19.36
C GLU A 17 47.22 7.43 -19.04
N GLU A 18 46.12 7.48 -18.29
CA GLU A 18 45.29 6.31 -17.97
C GLU A 18 44.61 5.75 -19.22
N GLN A 19 44.08 6.61 -20.10
CA GLN A 19 43.49 6.19 -21.38
C GLN A 19 44.54 5.59 -22.32
N ALA A 20 45.77 6.12 -22.33
CA ALA A 20 46.87 5.58 -23.14
C ALA A 20 47.35 4.21 -22.62
N LYS A 21 47.37 4.00 -21.29
CA LYS A 21 47.62 2.67 -20.70
C LYS A 21 46.52 1.67 -21.06
N LEU A 22 45.25 2.08 -20.97
CA LEU A 22 44.11 1.23 -21.33
C LEU A 22 44.13 0.81 -22.81
N ASP A 23 44.53 1.71 -23.70
CA ASP A 23 44.65 1.42 -25.13
C ASP A 23 45.86 0.52 -25.45
N ALA A 24 46.96 0.65 -24.69
CA ALA A 24 48.13 -0.22 -24.82
C ALA A 24 47.84 -1.64 -24.30
N ASP A 25 47.16 -1.77 -23.17
CA ASP A 25 46.78 -3.07 -22.60
C ASP A 25 45.72 -3.77 -23.46
N ARG A 26 44.78 -3.03 -24.05
CA ARG A 26 43.80 -3.60 -25.00
C ARG A 26 44.45 -4.11 -26.28
N LYS A 27 45.47 -3.41 -26.79
CA LYS A 27 46.25 -3.86 -27.97
C LYS A 27 47.08 -5.09 -27.63
N ARG A 28 47.71 -5.14 -26.45
CA ARG A 28 48.46 -6.31 -25.96
C ARG A 28 47.55 -7.53 -25.79
N PHE A 29 46.35 -7.35 -25.25
CA PHE A 29 45.36 -8.41 -25.09
C PHE A 29 44.86 -8.97 -26.43
N HIS A 30 44.63 -8.11 -27.43
CA HIS A 30 44.23 -8.59 -28.77
C HIS A 30 45.35 -9.36 -29.49
N GLU A 31 46.60 -8.97 -29.28
CA GLU A 31 47.75 -9.67 -29.85
C GLU A 31 47.97 -11.04 -29.16
N GLU A 32 47.77 -11.14 -27.84
CA GLU A 32 47.78 -12.42 -27.11
C GLU A 32 46.62 -13.34 -27.51
N CYS A 33 45.40 -12.82 -27.67
CA CYS A 33 44.27 -13.60 -28.17
C CYS A 33 44.52 -14.10 -29.61
N ARG A 34 45.09 -13.25 -30.48
CA ARG A 34 45.46 -13.61 -31.86
C ARG A 34 46.50 -14.75 -31.90
N LEU A 35 47.43 -14.79 -30.94
CA LEU A 35 48.41 -15.86 -30.79
C LEU A 35 47.78 -17.13 -30.19
N LEU A 36 46.84 -17.00 -29.26
CA LEU A 36 46.07 -18.12 -28.72
C LEU A 36 45.26 -18.82 -29.83
N TYR A 37 44.53 -18.09 -30.67
CA TYR A 37 43.75 -18.71 -31.76
C TYR A 37 44.61 -19.32 -32.88
N LYS A 38 45.88 -18.88 -32.98
CA LYS A 38 46.84 -19.45 -33.93
C LYS A 38 47.56 -20.68 -33.36
N GLN A 39 47.64 -20.80 -32.04
CA GLN A 39 48.15 -21.99 -31.35
C GLN A 39 47.06 -23.08 -31.23
N TYR A 40 45.82 -22.69 -30.94
CA TYR A 40 44.65 -23.56 -30.88
C TYR A 40 43.98 -23.66 -32.24
N GLY A 41 44.69 -24.24 -33.20
CA GLY A 41 44.14 -24.52 -34.52
C GLY A 41 42.68 -24.98 -34.42
N VAL A 42 41.88 -24.55 -35.39
CA VAL A 42 40.78 -25.37 -35.87
C VAL A 42 41.35 -26.80 -36.03
N GLY A 43 41.06 -27.63 -35.00
CA GLY A 43 41.67 -28.90 -34.58
C GLY A 43 42.74 -28.78 -33.46
N THR A 44 42.66 -29.38 -32.25
CA THR A 44 41.78 -30.38 -31.58
C THR A 44 42.06 -30.41 -30.04
N SER A 45 41.09 -30.93 -29.26
CA SER A 45 41.16 -31.61 -27.92
C SER A 45 41.44 -30.86 -26.59
N ASP A 46 40.42 -30.69 -25.73
CA ASP A 46 40.23 -31.35 -24.40
C ASP A 46 39.17 -30.64 -23.50
N ASP A 47 38.20 -31.41 -23.00
CA ASP A 47 36.87 -30.97 -22.50
C ASP A 47 36.83 -30.22 -21.14
N ASN A 48 37.91 -30.18 -20.36
CA ASN A 48 37.92 -29.46 -19.07
C ASN A 48 38.38 -27.99 -19.16
N SER A 49 38.84 -27.55 -20.33
CA SER A 49 39.30 -26.17 -20.57
C SER A 49 38.16 -25.20 -20.95
N VAL A 50 37.01 -25.74 -21.37
CA VAL A 50 35.84 -24.99 -21.85
C VAL A 50 35.05 -24.35 -20.70
N ALA A 51 35.00 -25.01 -19.53
CA ALA A 51 34.25 -24.53 -18.36
C ALA A 51 34.92 -23.31 -17.66
N ALA A 52 36.25 -23.19 -17.71
CA ALA A 52 36.96 -22.03 -17.18
C ALA A 52 36.96 -20.84 -18.16
N ALA A 53 37.01 -21.12 -19.47
CA ALA A 53 36.80 -20.11 -20.51
C ALA A 53 35.38 -19.52 -20.46
N ALA A 54 34.37 -20.33 -20.11
CA ALA A 54 32.98 -19.87 -19.90
C ALA A 54 32.81 -18.95 -18.67
N ALA A 55 33.74 -18.97 -17.70
CA ALA A 55 33.68 -18.15 -16.49
C ALA A 55 34.43 -16.80 -16.60
N GLN A 56 35.38 -16.66 -17.54
CA GLN A 56 36.24 -15.47 -17.68
C GLN A 56 35.97 -14.55 -18.89
N VAL A 57 34.93 -14.80 -19.70
CA VAL A 57 34.43 -13.83 -20.71
C VAL A 57 33.59 -12.69 -20.06
N SER A 58 33.71 -12.54 -18.74
CA SER A 58 32.78 -11.84 -17.85
C SER A 58 33.12 -10.38 -17.54
N THR A 59 33.77 -9.64 -18.46
CA THR A 59 33.89 -8.17 -18.31
C THR A 59 33.68 -7.35 -19.59
N PHE A 60 33.46 -7.99 -20.74
CA PHE A 60 32.81 -7.34 -21.89
C PHE A 60 31.73 -8.29 -22.38
N PRO A 61 30.44 -7.91 -22.34
CA PRO A 61 29.40 -8.83 -22.75
C PRO A 61 29.58 -9.17 -24.23
N ALA A 62 29.87 -10.43 -24.52
CA ALA A 62 29.85 -10.93 -25.89
C ALA A 62 28.48 -10.58 -26.50
N PRO A 63 28.45 -10.01 -27.71
CA PRO A 63 27.20 -9.63 -28.34
C PRO A 63 26.35 -10.88 -28.61
N VAL A 64 25.13 -10.86 -28.11
CA VAL A 64 24.10 -11.86 -28.38
C VAL A 64 23.27 -11.39 -29.56
N LYS A 65 23.06 -12.29 -30.52
CA LYS A 65 22.15 -12.08 -31.65
C LYS A 65 20.81 -12.77 -31.38
N LEU A 66 19.75 -12.07 -31.71
CA LEU A 66 18.37 -12.55 -31.59
C LEU A 66 17.61 -12.17 -32.86
N ASN A 67 16.67 -13.00 -33.26
CA ASN A 67 15.75 -12.76 -34.35
C ASN A 67 14.33 -12.69 -33.78
N VAL A 68 13.69 -11.52 -33.82
CA VAL A 68 12.32 -11.34 -33.33
C VAL A 68 11.41 -11.03 -34.52
N GLY A 69 10.53 -11.97 -34.87
CA GLY A 69 9.59 -11.81 -35.98
C GLY A 69 10.24 -11.57 -37.34
N GLY A 70 11.45 -12.08 -37.55
CA GLY A 70 12.24 -11.87 -38.78
C GLY A 70 13.24 -10.71 -38.71
N LYS A 71 13.26 -9.93 -37.62
CA LYS A 71 14.22 -8.82 -37.42
C LYS A 71 15.37 -9.23 -36.52
N THR A 72 16.60 -9.05 -37.00
CA THR A 72 17.81 -9.36 -36.23
C THR A 72 18.21 -8.19 -35.33
N PHE A 73 18.32 -8.44 -34.03
CA PHE A 73 18.88 -7.52 -33.06
C PHE A 73 20.19 -8.06 -32.49
N GLN A 74 21.04 -7.14 -32.06
CA GLN A 74 22.28 -7.45 -31.36
C GLN A 74 22.32 -6.67 -30.04
N THR A 75 22.56 -7.37 -28.95
CA THR A 75 22.68 -6.75 -27.62
C THR A 75 23.57 -7.57 -26.68
N THR A 76 23.49 -7.33 -25.38
CA THR A 76 24.33 -7.95 -24.38
C THR A 76 23.51 -8.87 -23.48
N MET A 77 24.17 -9.88 -22.90
CA MET A 77 23.53 -10.71 -21.85
C MET A 77 23.05 -9.86 -20.67
N VAL A 78 23.77 -8.80 -20.31
CA VAL A 78 23.42 -7.89 -19.20
C VAL A 78 22.09 -7.18 -19.48
N THR A 79 21.89 -6.71 -20.71
CA THR A 79 20.64 -6.09 -21.17
C THR A 79 19.48 -7.10 -21.15
N LEU A 80 19.67 -8.30 -21.70
CA LEU A 80 18.62 -9.33 -21.77
C LEU A 80 18.26 -9.90 -20.38
N GLN A 81 19.21 -9.92 -19.45
CA GLN A 81 18.98 -10.26 -18.04
C GLN A 81 18.30 -9.13 -17.24
N GLY A 82 17.96 -8.01 -17.89
CA GLY A 82 17.22 -6.92 -17.26
C GLY A 82 17.99 -6.17 -16.17
N ARG A 83 19.31 -6.31 -16.08
CA ARG A 83 20.09 -5.75 -14.95
C ARG A 83 20.06 -4.22 -14.91
N HIS A 84 20.07 -3.57 -16.07
CA HIS A 84 20.00 -2.10 -16.16
C HIS A 84 18.61 -1.56 -15.82
N ALA A 85 17.55 -2.31 -16.17
CA ALA A 85 16.16 -1.91 -15.98
C ALA A 85 15.52 -2.41 -14.67
N GLY A 86 16.22 -3.25 -13.90
CA GLY A 86 15.64 -3.91 -12.73
C GLY A 86 14.70 -5.08 -13.08
N GLU A 87 14.70 -5.54 -14.33
CA GLU A 87 13.78 -6.55 -14.90
C GLU A 87 14.34 -7.98 -14.79
N GLN A 88 14.93 -8.32 -13.64
CA GLN A 88 15.66 -9.59 -13.42
C GLN A 88 14.75 -10.83 -13.40
N HIS A 89 13.44 -10.63 -13.37
CA HIS A 89 12.41 -11.66 -13.37
C HIS A 89 11.62 -11.74 -14.68
N SER A 90 12.06 -11.02 -15.71
CA SER A 90 11.42 -11.03 -17.03
C SER A 90 11.60 -12.37 -17.76
N MET A 91 10.77 -12.61 -18.79
CA MET A 91 10.90 -13.80 -19.65
C MET A 91 12.27 -13.86 -20.32
N LEU A 92 12.79 -12.71 -20.78
CA LEU A 92 14.12 -12.60 -21.36
C LEU A 92 15.21 -12.96 -20.33
N ALA A 93 15.08 -12.48 -19.09
CA ALA A 93 16.02 -12.85 -18.04
C ALA A 93 16.02 -14.36 -17.77
N ALA A 94 14.86 -15.02 -17.82
CA ALA A 94 14.75 -16.47 -17.70
C ALA A 94 15.39 -17.20 -18.90
N MET A 95 15.07 -16.81 -20.14
CA MET A 95 15.62 -17.41 -21.37
C MET A 95 17.15 -17.31 -21.43
N PHE A 96 17.70 -16.18 -20.96
CA PHE A 96 19.14 -15.91 -20.98
C PHE A 96 19.80 -16.11 -19.61
N SER A 97 19.17 -16.89 -18.72
CA SER A 97 19.73 -17.28 -17.41
C SER A 97 20.71 -18.46 -17.47
N GLY A 98 20.75 -19.17 -18.59
CA GLY A 98 21.49 -20.43 -18.75
C GLY A 98 20.79 -21.66 -18.16
N ARG A 99 19.57 -21.51 -17.61
CA ARG A 99 18.80 -22.61 -17.00
C ARG A 99 17.86 -23.34 -17.97
N HIS A 100 17.68 -22.81 -19.18
CA HIS A 100 16.82 -23.38 -20.21
C HIS A 100 17.62 -23.59 -21.51
N PRO A 101 17.51 -24.77 -22.15
CA PRO A 101 18.11 -24.99 -23.47
C PRO A 101 17.32 -24.16 -24.50
N ASN A 102 17.94 -23.11 -25.03
CA ASN A 102 17.35 -22.32 -26.10
C ASN A 102 17.53 -23.07 -27.42
N CYS A 103 16.48 -23.13 -28.25
CA CYS A 103 16.61 -23.60 -29.62
C CYS A 103 17.48 -22.59 -30.39
N LEU A 104 18.68 -23.01 -30.75
CA LEU A 104 19.66 -22.22 -31.48
C LEU A 104 19.59 -22.62 -32.95
N ASP A 105 19.24 -21.69 -33.81
CA ASP A 105 19.48 -21.80 -35.25
C ASP A 105 20.69 -20.93 -35.59
N GLU A 106 21.78 -21.54 -36.05
CA GLU A 106 23.05 -20.86 -36.37
C GLU A 106 23.61 -19.92 -35.26
N GLY A 107 23.26 -20.16 -34.00
CA GLY A 107 23.69 -19.34 -32.85
C GLY A 107 22.87 -18.07 -32.62
N ILE A 108 21.71 -17.93 -33.28
CA ILE A 108 20.75 -16.82 -33.10
C ILE A 108 19.49 -17.37 -32.42
N VAL A 109 19.02 -16.68 -31.38
CA VAL A 109 17.75 -17.04 -30.70
C VAL A 109 16.57 -16.46 -31.48
N PHE A 110 15.69 -17.32 -31.99
CA PHE A 110 14.46 -16.89 -32.65
C PHE A 110 13.31 -16.73 -31.65
N ILE A 111 12.57 -15.62 -31.76
CA ILE A 111 11.38 -15.29 -30.97
C ILE A 111 10.28 -14.89 -31.96
N ASP A 112 9.19 -15.64 -31.96
CA ASP A 112 8.06 -15.43 -32.87
C ASP A 112 7.13 -14.32 -32.36
N ARG A 113 7.61 -13.07 -32.35
CA ARG A 113 6.92 -11.85 -31.88
C ARG A 113 7.18 -10.65 -32.78
N ASP A 114 6.47 -9.55 -32.56
CA ASP A 114 6.64 -8.34 -33.38
C ASP A 114 7.98 -7.65 -33.10
N GLY A 115 8.86 -7.64 -34.11
CA GLY A 115 10.17 -7.00 -34.02
C GLY A 115 10.12 -5.47 -33.93
N ASP A 116 9.10 -4.79 -34.46
CA ASP A 116 8.99 -3.32 -34.33
C ASP A 116 8.75 -2.91 -32.88
N GLN A 117 7.75 -3.52 -32.25
CA GLN A 117 7.44 -3.28 -30.84
C GLN A 117 8.63 -3.68 -29.95
N PHE A 118 9.24 -4.83 -30.25
CA PHE A 118 10.42 -5.30 -29.52
C PHE A 118 11.60 -4.32 -29.57
N ALA A 119 11.78 -3.56 -30.65
CA ALA A 119 12.85 -2.55 -30.72
C ALA A 119 12.72 -1.50 -29.61
N HIS A 120 11.49 -1.10 -29.26
CA HIS A 120 11.23 -0.17 -28.16
C HIS A 120 11.52 -0.80 -26.80
N LEU A 121 11.16 -2.07 -26.61
CA LEU A 121 11.43 -2.82 -25.38
C LEU A 121 12.93 -3.04 -25.16
N LEU A 122 13.66 -3.38 -26.22
CA LEU A 122 15.10 -3.56 -26.16
C LEU A 122 15.81 -2.26 -25.80
N GLU A 123 15.35 -1.13 -26.34
CA GLU A 123 15.93 0.16 -26.00
C GLU A 123 15.67 0.55 -24.55
N TYR A 124 14.48 0.26 -24.01
CA TYR A 124 14.20 0.37 -22.58
C TYR A 124 15.14 -0.48 -21.73
N LEU A 125 15.39 -1.73 -22.11
CA LEU A 125 16.31 -2.62 -21.38
C LEU A 125 17.76 -2.12 -21.41
N ARG A 126 18.17 -1.37 -22.45
CA ARG A 126 19.50 -0.77 -22.56
C ARG A 126 19.63 0.49 -21.70
N SER A 127 18.63 1.37 -21.77
CA SER A 127 18.61 2.65 -21.07
C SER A 127 17.17 2.97 -20.64
N PRO A 128 16.77 2.60 -19.41
CA PRO A 128 15.39 2.77 -18.95
C PRO A 128 14.97 4.25 -19.00
N THR A 129 15.81 5.13 -18.45
CA THR A 129 15.57 6.58 -18.42
C THR A 129 15.46 7.20 -19.81
N GLY A 130 16.16 6.67 -20.81
CA GLY A 130 16.14 7.18 -22.18
C GLY A 130 14.87 6.86 -22.96
N LYS A 131 14.11 5.82 -22.57
CA LYS A 131 12.94 5.34 -23.34
C LYS A 131 11.61 5.44 -22.60
N LEU A 132 11.60 5.71 -21.29
CA LEU A 132 10.38 5.85 -20.49
C LEU A 132 9.37 6.86 -21.09
N GLY A 133 9.84 8.01 -21.57
CA GLY A 133 8.97 9.05 -22.15
C GLY A 133 8.17 8.59 -23.38
N TYR A 134 8.63 7.58 -24.13
CA TYR A 134 7.86 6.99 -25.22
C TYR A 134 6.63 6.24 -24.69
N PHE A 135 6.79 5.42 -23.66
CA PHE A 135 5.71 4.63 -23.07
C PHE A 135 4.70 5.50 -22.30
N GLU A 136 5.18 6.54 -21.62
CA GLU A 136 4.32 7.54 -20.98
C GLU A 136 3.46 8.29 -21.99
N ASN A 137 4.05 8.67 -23.14
CA ASN A 137 3.33 9.31 -24.24
C ASN A 137 2.28 8.35 -24.84
N LEU A 138 2.68 7.10 -25.11
CA LEU A 138 1.78 6.08 -25.65
C LEU A 138 0.57 5.83 -24.72
N ARG A 139 0.79 5.78 -23.40
CA ARG A 139 -0.31 5.75 -22.41
C ARG A 139 -1.18 7.00 -22.50
N GLY A 140 -0.59 8.19 -22.57
CA GLY A 140 -1.32 9.45 -22.69
C GLY A 140 -2.23 9.50 -23.92
N GLN A 141 -1.75 9.01 -25.07
CA GLN A 141 -2.53 8.91 -26.30
C GLN A 141 -3.69 7.89 -26.18
N TYR A 142 -3.46 6.77 -25.49
CA TYR A 142 -4.51 5.80 -25.20
C TYR A 142 -5.62 6.41 -24.33
N VAL A 143 -5.25 7.09 -23.23
CA VAL A 143 -6.21 7.79 -22.36
C VAL A 143 -7.03 8.82 -23.15
N GLN A 144 -6.38 9.58 -24.04
CA GLN A 144 -7.08 10.52 -24.91
C GLN A 144 -8.03 9.80 -25.90
N SER A 145 -7.62 8.67 -26.47
CA SER A 145 -8.45 7.88 -27.39
C SER A 145 -9.69 7.32 -26.69
N LEU A 146 -9.55 6.86 -25.43
CA LEU A 146 -10.67 6.42 -24.60
C LEU A 146 -11.70 7.53 -24.37
N ARG A 147 -11.26 8.76 -24.05
CA ARG A 147 -12.15 9.93 -23.89
C ARG A 147 -12.96 10.23 -25.15
N GLU A 148 -12.41 9.90 -26.31
CA GLU A 148 -13.04 10.08 -27.63
C GLU A 148 -13.82 8.85 -28.10
N GLY A 149 -13.90 7.77 -27.30
CA GLY A 149 -14.55 6.52 -27.68
C GLY A 149 -13.84 5.75 -28.80
N LYS A 150 -12.54 5.96 -28.99
CA LYS A 150 -11.71 5.34 -30.03
C LYS A 150 -10.75 4.32 -29.44
N ARG A 151 -10.38 3.30 -30.24
CA ARG A 151 -9.31 2.36 -29.89
C ARG A 151 -7.93 2.92 -30.24
N ASN A 152 -6.92 2.52 -29.47
CA ASN A 152 -5.52 2.79 -29.77
C ASN A 152 -4.77 1.45 -29.97
N LEU A 153 -4.68 1.03 -31.23
CA LEU A 153 -4.07 -0.24 -31.62
C LEU A 153 -2.57 -0.31 -31.28
N GLU A 154 -1.85 0.82 -31.38
CA GLU A 154 -0.42 0.86 -31.05
C GLU A 154 -0.18 0.60 -29.56
N TYR A 155 -1.00 1.21 -28.69
CA TYR A 155 -0.97 0.95 -27.26
C TYR A 155 -1.32 -0.51 -26.93
N GLU A 156 -2.37 -1.06 -27.54
CA GLU A 156 -2.80 -2.45 -27.32
C GLU A 156 -1.70 -3.44 -27.71
N GLN A 157 -1.10 -3.26 -28.89
CA GLN A 157 0.01 -4.08 -29.38
C GLN A 157 1.23 -3.99 -28.47
N MET A 158 1.62 -2.78 -28.07
CA MET A 158 2.75 -2.60 -27.15
C MET A 158 2.48 -3.25 -25.79
N LEU A 159 1.26 -3.10 -25.25
CA LEU A 159 0.89 -3.72 -23.98
C LEU A 159 0.96 -5.25 -24.06
N ASP A 160 0.53 -5.84 -25.16
CA ASP A 160 0.61 -7.29 -25.38
C ASP A 160 2.06 -7.79 -25.46
N GLU A 161 2.96 -7.05 -26.11
CA GLU A 161 4.38 -7.40 -26.12
C GLU A 161 5.02 -7.28 -24.73
N VAL A 162 4.73 -6.20 -24.01
CA VAL A 162 5.25 -5.99 -22.64
C VAL A 162 4.78 -7.09 -21.69
N ARG A 163 3.52 -7.55 -21.84
CA ARG A 163 2.98 -8.72 -21.13
C ARG A 163 3.71 -10.01 -21.51
N TYR A 164 3.91 -10.24 -22.80
CA TYR A 164 4.60 -11.43 -23.30
C TYR A 164 6.02 -11.55 -22.72
N PHE A 165 6.80 -10.46 -22.77
CA PHE A 165 8.16 -10.43 -22.23
C PHE A 165 8.23 -10.29 -20.70
N GLN A 166 7.09 -10.10 -20.03
CA GLN A 166 6.95 -9.99 -18.58
C GLN A 166 7.77 -8.84 -17.97
N LEU A 167 7.82 -7.69 -18.64
CA LEU A 167 8.57 -6.51 -18.20
C LEU A 167 7.75 -5.69 -17.20
N GLN A 168 7.97 -5.92 -15.90
CA GLN A 168 7.11 -5.40 -14.83
C GLN A 168 7.18 -3.87 -14.69
N GLY A 169 8.37 -3.30 -14.84
CA GLY A 169 8.59 -1.85 -14.83
C GLY A 169 7.85 -1.15 -15.96
N LEU A 170 7.82 -1.73 -17.16
CA LEU A 170 7.03 -1.19 -18.27
C LEU A 170 5.53 -1.44 -18.13
N LEU A 171 5.10 -2.59 -17.59
CA LEU A 171 3.69 -2.83 -17.27
C LEU A 171 3.15 -1.76 -16.32
N ALA A 172 3.92 -1.39 -15.30
CA ALA A 172 3.55 -0.34 -14.36
C ALA A 172 3.44 1.06 -15.00
N VAL A 173 4.18 1.30 -16.10
CA VAL A 173 4.12 2.55 -16.86
C VAL A 173 2.92 2.57 -17.80
N LEU A 174 2.69 1.47 -18.54
CA LEU A 174 1.67 1.41 -19.59
C LEU A 174 0.27 1.15 -19.06
N LEU A 175 0.11 0.26 -18.07
CA LEU A 175 -1.21 -0.06 -17.55
C LEU A 175 -1.80 1.18 -16.85
N PRO A 176 -3.08 1.49 -17.10
CA PRO A 176 -3.82 2.35 -16.20
C PRO A 176 -3.72 1.75 -14.79
N PRO A 177 -3.31 2.51 -13.77
CA PRO A 177 -3.28 2.01 -12.40
C PRO A 177 -4.69 1.84 -11.84
N THR A 178 -5.61 1.14 -12.49
CA THR A 178 -6.84 0.67 -11.84
C THR A 178 -6.48 -0.39 -10.81
N ALA A 179 -6.64 -0.08 -9.52
CA ALA A 179 -6.55 -1.09 -8.46
C ALA A 179 -7.64 -2.14 -8.65
N SER A 180 -7.23 -3.40 -8.80
CA SER A 180 -8.08 -4.53 -8.48
C SER A 180 -7.60 -5.09 -7.14
N PHE A 181 -8.34 -4.86 -6.07
CA PHE A 181 -8.10 -5.67 -4.88
C PHE A 181 -8.33 -7.14 -5.33
N ALA A 182 -7.36 -8.01 -5.04
CA ALA A 182 -7.33 -9.34 -5.62
C ALA A 182 -8.65 -10.10 -5.36
N SER A 183 -8.99 -11.06 -6.22
CA SER A 183 -10.27 -11.81 -6.18
C SER A 183 -10.61 -12.28 -4.76
N ALA A 184 -11.90 -12.42 -4.45
CA ALA A 184 -12.42 -12.75 -3.11
C ALA A 184 -11.68 -13.90 -2.40
N SER A 185 -11.10 -14.83 -3.18
CA SER A 185 -10.25 -15.92 -2.72
C SER A 185 -8.96 -15.48 -1.99
N SER A 186 -8.55 -14.21 -2.02
CA SER A 186 -7.27 -13.70 -1.50
C SER A 186 -7.38 -12.82 -0.25
N LEU A 187 -8.58 -12.64 0.28
CA LEU A 187 -8.79 -11.83 1.47
C LEU A 187 -8.68 -12.72 2.72
N GLY A 188 -8.37 -12.10 3.85
CA GLY A 188 -8.16 -12.82 5.09
C GLY A 188 -8.75 -12.09 6.28
N ILE A 189 -9.67 -12.73 7.01
CA ILE A 189 -10.27 -12.18 8.23
C ILE A 189 -10.10 -13.17 9.36
N LEU A 190 -9.59 -12.69 10.48
CA LEU A 190 -9.43 -13.44 11.71
C LEU A 190 -10.17 -12.75 12.86
N ARG A 191 -10.73 -13.57 13.74
CA ARG A 191 -11.33 -13.17 15.02
C ARG A 191 -10.53 -13.79 16.14
N ALA A 192 -10.36 -13.07 17.24
CA ALA A 192 -9.84 -13.72 18.44
C ALA A 192 -10.94 -14.65 19.01
N PRO A 193 -10.58 -15.85 19.50
CA PRO A 193 -11.54 -16.78 20.08
C PRO A 193 -12.14 -16.20 21.36
N GLU A 194 -13.39 -16.59 21.69
CA GLU A 194 -14.13 -16.09 22.86
C GLU A 194 -13.30 -16.17 24.16
N ASN A 195 -12.56 -17.26 24.33
CA ASN A 195 -11.60 -17.43 25.42
C ASN A 195 -10.19 -17.59 24.83
N PRO A 196 -9.45 -16.49 24.59
CA PRO A 196 -8.09 -16.61 24.10
C PRO A 196 -7.24 -17.29 25.15
N THR A 197 -6.53 -18.34 24.75
CA THR A 197 -5.45 -18.91 25.55
C THR A 197 -4.39 -17.83 25.69
N ALA A 198 -4.37 -17.17 26.85
CA ALA A 198 -3.37 -16.16 27.19
C ALA A 198 -2.00 -16.84 27.32
N ALA A 199 -1.36 -17.15 26.19
CA ALA A 199 0.07 -17.44 26.15
C ALA A 199 0.82 -16.10 26.19
N GLY A 200 0.79 -15.45 27.34
CA GLY A 200 1.40 -14.13 27.54
C GLY A 200 0.70 -12.99 26.79
N ASN A 201 1.46 -11.92 26.64
CA ASN A 201 1.12 -10.62 26.05
C ASN A 201 0.78 -10.67 24.54
N VAL A 202 0.17 -11.74 24.04
CA VAL A 202 -0.01 -12.01 22.60
C VAL A 202 -1.47 -12.37 22.30
N VAL A 203 -2.01 -11.83 21.21
CA VAL A 203 -3.35 -12.20 20.73
C VAL A 203 -3.27 -13.51 19.95
N THR A 204 -4.07 -14.50 20.33
CA THR A 204 -4.30 -15.69 19.51
C THR A 204 -5.47 -15.46 18.56
N TRP A 205 -5.35 -15.97 17.34
CA TRP A 205 -6.33 -15.74 16.28
C TRP A 205 -6.97 -17.05 15.85
N THR A 206 -8.23 -16.96 15.47
CA THR A 206 -8.98 -18.04 14.83
C THR A 206 -9.63 -17.49 13.57
N TRP A 207 -9.80 -18.35 12.56
CA TRP A 207 -10.53 -17.95 11.37
C TRP A 207 -11.98 -17.61 11.73
N GLU A 208 -12.51 -16.54 11.17
CA GLU A 208 -13.93 -16.24 11.30
C GLU A 208 -14.76 -17.35 10.64
N HIS A 209 -15.89 -17.70 11.26
CA HIS A 209 -16.76 -18.80 10.85
C HIS A 209 -17.43 -18.57 9.46
N GLN A 210 -17.24 -17.39 8.85
CA GLN A 210 -17.56 -17.14 7.44
C GLN A 210 -16.49 -17.76 6.54
N SER A 211 -16.63 -19.06 6.29
CA SER A 211 -15.76 -19.94 5.48
C SER A 211 -15.35 -19.46 4.07
N VAL A 212 -15.88 -18.33 3.58
CA VAL A 212 -15.68 -17.84 2.20
C VAL A 212 -14.49 -16.88 2.08
N LEU A 213 -14.03 -16.28 3.17
CA LEU A 213 -12.95 -15.26 3.19
C LEU A 213 -11.66 -15.76 3.86
N SER A 214 -11.50 -17.08 4.03
CA SER A 214 -10.27 -17.65 4.60
C SER A 214 -9.30 -18.12 3.52
N ASN A 215 -8.19 -17.39 3.31
CA ASN A 215 -7.14 -17.85 2.40
C ASN A 215 -5.93 -18.47 3.13
N ARG A 216 -5.91 -19.80 3.22
CA ARG A 216 -4.77 -20.59 3.75
C ARG A 216 -3.55 -20.64 2.82
N GLU A 217 -3.69 -20.25 1.55
CA GLU A 217 -2.59 -20.17 0.58
C GLU A 217 -1.77 -18.89 0.75
N LEU A 218 -2.36 -17.82 1.31
CA LEU A 218 -1.65 -16.57 1.56
C LEU A 218 -0.94 -16.55 2.89
N TYR A 219 -1.55 -17.11 3.93
CA TYR A 219 -0.97 -17.18 5.26
C TYR A 219 -1.57 -18.31 6.09
N ALA A 220 -0.80 -18.75 7.10
CA ALA A 220 -1.24 -19.68 8.11
C ALA A 220 -1.29 -19.00 9.48
N VAL A 221 -2.33 -19.28 10.25
CA VAL A 221 -2.41 -18.90 11.66
C VAL A 221 -1.72 -19.98 12.48
N GLU A 222 -0.75 -19.58 13.27
CA GLU A 222 0.01 -20.43 14.18
C GLU A 222 -0.69 -20.57 15.53
N ALA A 223 -0.42 -21.67 16.24
CA ALA A 223 -1.05 -21.97 17.53
C ALA A 223 -0.79 -20.92 18.61
N ASP A 224 0.31 -20.16 18.49
CA ASP A 224 0.69 -19.10 19.41
C ASP A 224 0.21 -17.70 18.98
N GLY A 225 -0.71 -17.63 18.01
CA GLY A 225 -1.27 -16.38 17.50
C GLY A 225 -0.40 -15.66 16.47
N GLY A 226 0.71 -16.24 16.03
CA GLY A 226 1.44 -15.75 14.87
C GLY A 226 0.64 -15.93 13.58
N ILE A 227 0.84 -15.03 12.62
CA ILE A 227 0.32 -15.14 11.26
C ILE A 227 1.52 -15.22 10.32
N ARG A 228 1.75 -16.40 9.73
CA ARG A 228 2.86 -16.64 8.81
C ARG A 228 2.41 -16.51 7.37
N PHE A 229 3.01 -15.58 6.64
CA PHE A 229 2.71 -15.34 5.24
C PHE A 229 3.45 -16.36 4.37
N HIS A 230 2.75 -17.02 3.44
CA HIS A 230 3.34 -17.93 2.47
C HIS A 230 3.81 -17.20 1.20
N GLN A 231 3.18 -16.07 0.89
CA GLN A 231 3.50 -15.27 -0.28
C GLN A 231 4.07 -13.92 0.13
N ALA A 232 5.04 -13.44 -0.66
CA ALA A 232 5.53 -12.08 -0.52
C ALA A 232 4.54 -11.11 -1.17
N GLY A 233 4.33 -9.94 -0.57
CA GLY A 233 3.41 -8.97 -1.12
C GLY A 233 3.35 -7.67 -0.35
N THR A 234 2.54 -6.75 -0.86
CA THR A 234 2.13 -5.54 -0.15
C THR A 234 0.75 -5.76 0.41
N TYR A 235 0.59 -5.56 1.71
CA TYR A 235 -0.65 -5.81 2.43
C TYR A 235 -1.08 -4.57 3.19
N LEU A 236 -2.37 -4.30 3.16
CA LEU A 236 -3.05 -3.47 4.14
C LEU A 236 -3.45 -4.39 5.30
N ILE A 237 -2.83 -4.15 6.44
CA ILE A 237 -3.11 -4.81 7.72
C ILE A 237 -3.99 -3.87 8.53
N MET A 238 -5.19 -4.34 8.87
CA MET A 238 -6.11 -3.62 9.74
C MET A 238 -6.48 -4.52 10.90
N THR A 239 -6.21 -4.10 12.12
CA THR A 239 -6.61 -4.87 13.29
C THR A 239 -7.09 -3.95 14.40
N GLN A 240 -8.14 -4.41 15.07
CA GLN A 240 -8.64 -3.80 16.28
C GLN A 240 -8.67 -4.85 17.38
N VAL A 241 -8.24 -4.44 18.57
CA VAL A 241 -8.27 -5.29 19.76
C VAL A 241 -8.60 -4.45 20.99
N PRO A 242 -9.41 -4.97 21.94
CA PRO A 242 -9.60 -4.32 23.22
C PRO A 242 -8.27 -4.30 23.99
N GLY A 243 -7.87 -3.13 24.47
CA GLY A 243 -6.72 -2.93 25.34
C GLY A 243 -7.16 -2.28 26.65
N VAL A 244 -6.81 -2.91 27.77
CA VAL A 244 -7.07 -2.37 29.11
C VAL A 244 -5.74 -2.12 29.80
N SER A 245 -5.50 -0.88 30.22
CA SER A 245 -4.41 -0.55 31.15
C SER A 245 -4.81 0.62 32.04
N SER A 246 -4.53 0.50 33.34
CA SER A 246 -4.58 1.65 34.24
C SER A 246 -3.32 2.49 34.06
N GLY A 247 -3.48 3.77 33.71
CA GLY A 247 -2.36 4.70 33.48
C GLY A 247 -1.75 4.64 32.06
N ASN A 248 -0.59 5.30 31.88
CA ASN A 248 0.07 5.52 30.58
C ASN A 248 0.98 4.38 30.10
N ASN A 249 0.93 3.21 30.72
CA ASN A 249 1.98 2.20 30.54
C ASN A 249 1.62 1.06 29.57
N GLY A 250 0.33 0.84 29.31
CA GLY A 250 -0.14 -0.24 28.44
C GLY A 250 -0.28 0.19 26.99
N TYR A 251 0.20 -0.64 26.07
CA TYR A 251 0.13 -0.37 24.63
C TYR A 251 0.20 -1.67 23.84
N GLY A 252 -0.35 -1.68 22.64
CA GLY A 252 -0.21 -2.77 21.70
C GLY A 252 0.87 -2.50 20.67
N GLN A 253 1.40 -3.57 20.10
CA GLN A 253 2.43 -3.55 19.08
C GLN A 253 2.06 -4.52 17.95
N LEU A 254 2.38 -4.14 16.72
CA LEU A 254 2.39 -5.02 15.56
C LEU A 254 3.84 -5.41 15.27
N VAL A 255 4.16 -6.70 15.41
CA VAL A 255 5.53 -7.23 15.33
C VAL A 255 5.66 -8.13 14.10
N LEU A 256 6.60 -7.81 13.20
CA LEU A 256 6.97 -8.63 12.05
C LEU A 256 8.37 -9.19 12.27
N ASP A 257 8.51 -10.51 12.29
CA ASP A 257 9.81 -11.21 12.45
C ASP A 257 10.63 -10.68 13.65
N GLY A 258 9.94 -10.42 14.77
CA GLY A 258 10.54 -9.88 16.00
C GLY A 258 10.81 -8.38 16.00
N THR A 259 10.60 -7.69 14.87
CA THR A 259 10.74 -6.24 14.77
C THR A 259 9.41 -5.56 15.05
N VAL A 260 9.38 -4.63 16.01
CA VAL A 260 8.21 -3.78 16.26
C VAL A 260 8.04 -2.88 15.06
N THR A 261 6.99 -3.15 14.30
CA THR A 261 6.67 -2.37 13.13
C THR A 261 5.83 -1.17 13.58
N ASP A 262 4.80 -1.38 14.41
CA ASP A 262 3.77 -0.40 14.71
C ASP A 262 3.38 -0.42 16.18
N GLU A 263 2.98 0.71 16.75
CA GLU A 263 2.52 0.82 18.13
C GLU A 263 1.19 1.59 18.23
N CYS A 264 0.35 1.20 19.17
CA CYS A 264 -0.89 1.91 19.48
C CYS A 264 -1.12 1.84 20.99
N TRP A 265 -1.43 2.96 21.62
CA TRP A 265 -1.83 2.99 23.03
C TRP A 265 -3.14 3.72 23.19
N HIS A 266 -3.84 3.47 24.29
CA HIS A 266 -4.99 4.27 24.64
C HIS A 266 -5.04 4.37 26.16
N CYS A 267 -4.65 5.54 26.66
CA CYS A 267 -4.44 5.74 28.08
C CYS A 267 -5.65 6.42 28.71
N ASN A 268 -6.00 5.98 29.92
CA ASN A 268 -6.90 6.73 30.81
C ASN A 268 -6.45 6.55 32.27
N SER A 269 -6.93 7.43 33.15
CA SER A 269 -6.65 7.38 34.60
C SER A 269 -7.21 6.14 35.29
N SER A 270 -8.22 5.51 34.69
CA SER A 270 -9.19 4.70 35.43
C SER A 270 -9.23 3.23 34.99
N GLY A 271 -8.37 2.82 34.06
CA GLY A 271 -8.33 1.46 33.54
C GLY A 271 -9.58 1.04 32.77
N TYR A 272 -10.32 1.97 32.16
CA TYR A 272 -11.48 1.64 31.34
C TYR A 272 -11.09 0.98 30.02
N GLN A 273 -12.02 0.22 29.46
CA GLN A 273 -11.81 -0.55 28.24
C GLN A 273 -11.70 0.39 27.04
N ASN A 274 -10.54 0.38 26.39
CA ASN A 274 -10.33 1.12 25.16
C ASN A 274 -10.00 0.16 24.02
N MET A 275 -10.09 0.69 22.81
CA MET A 275 -9.71 -0.02 21.61
C MET A 275 -8.32 0.42 21.15
N LEU A 276 -7.51 -0.54 20.75
CA LEU A 276 -6.25 -0.32 20.04
C LEU A 276 -6.48 -0.63 18.57
N TYR A 277 -6.20 0.34 17.70
CA TYR A 277 -6.39 0.21 16.27
C TYR A 277 -5.06 0.31 15.52
N PHE A 278 -4.81 -0.65 14.65
CA PHE A 278 -3.65 -0.69 13.78
C PHE A 278 -4.14 -0.70 12.35
N ASN A 279 -3.78 0.34 11.60
CA ASN A 279 -4.02 0.43 10.17
C ASN A 279 -2.66 0.68 9.53
N ARG A 280 -2.15 -0.29 8.77
CA ARG A 280 -0.82 -0.17 8.19
C ARG A 280 -0.72 -0.80 6.82
N VAL A 281 -0.08 -0.10 5.91
CA VAL A 281 0.38 -0.65 4.64
C VAL A 281 1.85 -1.03 4.76
N MET A 282 2.19 -2.27 4.41
CA MET A 282 3.57 -2.74 4.49
C MET A 282 3.86 -3.87 3.50
N LYS A 283 5.14 -3.98 3.13
CA LYS A 283 5.65 -5.15 2.40
C LYS A 283 5.94 -6.26 3.41
N ILE A 284 5.46 -7.46 3.15
CA ILE A 284 5.72 -8.66 3.96
C ILE A 284 6.38 -9.69 3.04
N PRO A 285 7.56 -10.23 3.40
CA PRO A 285 8.22 -11.27 2.62
C PRO A 285 7.51 -12.63 2.79
N ALA A 286 7.73 -13.53 1.84
CA ALA A 286 7.33 -14.93 1.99
C ALA A 286 8.06 -15.53 3.21
N GLY A 287 7.32 -16.22 4.07
CA GLY A 287 7.78 -16.73 5.35
C GLY A 287 7.71 -15.72 6.51
N GLY A 288 7.44 -14.44 6.23
CA GLY A 288 7.33 -13.41 7.26
C GLY A 288 6.23 -13.71 8.27
N ARG A 289 6.50 -13.49 9.55
CA ARG A 289 5.60 -13.81 10.66
C ARG A 289 5.17 -12.56 11.39
N LEU A 290 3.89 -12.24 11.29
CA LEU A 290 3.25 -11.09 11.91
C LEU A 290 2.54 -11.49 13.21
N GLN A 291 2.55 -10.62 14.22
CA GLN A 291 1.92 -10.89 15.50
C GLN A 291 1.45 -9.59 16.15
N VAL A 292 0.31 -9.66 16.84
CA VAL A 292 -0.17 -8.57 17.71
C VAL A 292 0.19 -8.88 19.14
N GLN A 293 0.92 -7.97 19.77
CA GLN A 293 1.41 -8.09 21.13
C GLN A 293 0.90 -6.92 21.97
N GLY A 294 0.71 -7.12 23.26
CA GLY A 294 0.26 -6.13 24.23
C GLY A 294 1.29 -6.00 25.34
N ILE A 295 1.92 -4.84 25.49
CA ILE A 295 2.91 -4.61 26.52
C ILE A 295 2.25 -3.95 27.72
N SER A 296 2.53 -4.47 28.92
CA SER A 296 2.04 -3.93 30.20
C SER A 296 0.52 -3.73 30.25
N LEU A 297 -0.23 -4.62 29.59
CA LEU A 297 -1.69 -4.65 29.68
C LEU A 297 -2.11 -5.25 31.02
N SER A 298 -3.16 -4.69 31.63
CA SER A 298 -3.67 -5.19 32.91
C SER A 298 -4.55 -6.43 32.75
N HIS A 299 -5.05 -6.70 31.54
CA HIS A 299 -5.90 -7.84 31.21
C HIS A 299 -5.53 -8.40 29.82
N ALA A 300 -5.86 -9.69 29.58
CA ALA A 300 -5.71 -10.32 28.28
C ALA A 300 -6.62 -9.68 27.22
N PHE A 301 -6.20 -9.73 25.96
CA PHE A 301 -7.00 -9.29 24.82
C PHE A 301 -8.35 -10.06 24.74
N ASN A 302 -9.36 -9.44 24.14
CA ASN A 302 -10.70 -9.99 23.84
C ASN A 302 -11.75 -10.10 24.97
N MET A 303 -11.41 -10.35 26.24
CA MET A 303 -12.38 -10.40 27.38
C MET A 303 -13.76 -11.07 27.10
N GLY A 304 -13.85 -12.08 26.22
CA GLY A 304 -15.14 -12.73 25.86
C GLY A 304 -16.02 -12.00 24.82
N ARG A 305 -15.51 -10.99 24.10
CA ARG A 305 -16.28 -10.18 23.13
C ARG A 305 -15.71 -10.28 21.72
N VAL A 306 -15.98 -11.39 21.05
CA VAL A 306 -15.42 -11.75 19.73
C VAL A 306 -15.54 -10.60 18.69
N LEU A 307 -16.68 -9.90 18.62
CA LEU A 307 -16.92 -8.82 17.65
C LEU A 307 -16.09 -7.56 17.90
N ALA A 308 -15.53 -7.38 19.10
CA ALA A 308 -14.62 -6.29 19.41
C ALA A 308 -13.19 -6.55 18.93
N THR A 309 -12.89 -7.76 18.43
CA THR A 309 -11.60 -8.10 17.82
C THR A 309 -11.74 -8.37 16.34
N SER A 310 -10.83 -7.83 15.54
CA SER A 310 -10.69 -8.25 14.15
C SER A 310 -9.26 -8.09 13.69
N PHE A 311 -8.87 -8.94 12.73
CA PHE A 311 -7.63 -8.82 11.99
C PHE A 311 -7.92 -9.09 10.52
N SER A 312 -7.90 -8.03 9.72
CA SER A 312 -8.12 -8.05 8.29
C SER A 312 -6.80 -7.89 7.55
N ILE A 313 -6.57 -8.76 6.56
CA ILE A 313 -5.42 -8.75 5.66
C ILE A 313 -5.96 -8.55 4.24
N VAL A 314 -5.61 -7.41 3.65
CA VAL A 314 -6.01 -7.06 2.28
C VAL A 314 -4.76 -6.97 1.40
N PRO A 315 -4.55 -7.90 0.46
CA PRO A 315 -3.49 -7.77 -0.53
C PRO A 315 -3.75 -6.55 -1.43
N LEU A 316 -2.74 -5.69 -1.58
CA LEU A 316 -2.80 -4.51 -2.44
C LEU A 316 -2.10 -4.80 -3.76
N GLN A 317 -2.84 -5.26 -4.78
CA GLN A 317 -2.30 -5.66 -6.07
C GLN A 317 -3.04 -5.00 -7.26
N PHE A 318 -2.38 -4.92 -8.41
CA PHE A 318 -2.92 -4.53 -9.73
C PHE A 318 -3.33 -5.73 -10.58
N SER A 319 -2.68 -6.87 -10.34
CA SER A 319 -2.81 -8.15 -11.05
C SER A 319 -2.08 -9.21 -10.23
N SER A 320 -2.03 -10.47 -10.70
CA SER A 320 -1.38 -11.58 -10.00
C SER A 320 0.10 -11.38 -9.60
N ARG A 321 0.76 -10.29 -10.00
CA ARG A 321 2.20 -10.05 -9.75
C ARG A 321 2.64 -8.62 -9.40
N ALA A 322 1.80 -7.58 -9.57
CA ALA A 322 2.21 -6.19 -9.32
C ALA A 322 1.45 -5.57 -8.14
N SER A 323 2.15 -4.95 -7.18
CA SER A 323 1.54 -4.29 -6.02
C SER A 323 1.02 -2.88 -6.35
N LEU A 324 0.00 -2.43 -5.62
CA LEU A 324 -0.41 -1.02 -5.67
C LEU A 324 0.72 -0.11 -5.17
N PRO A 325 0.91 1.08 -5.76
CA PRO A 325 1.88 2.04 -5.31
C PRO A 325 1.39 2.60 -3.98
N PHE A 326 2.28 2.67 -3.01
CA PHE A 326 1.99 3.31 -1.74
C PHE A 326 3.23 4.00 -1.21
N VAL A 327 3.03 4.92 -0.28
CA VAL A 327 4.06 5.52 0.55
C VAL A 327 3.61 5.42 2.00
N SER A 328 4.53 5.09 2.91
CA SER A 328 4.29 5.06 4.35
C SER A 328 5.30 5.95 5.04
N LEU A 329 4.80 6.82 5.91
CA LEU A 329 5.56 7.86 6.56
C LEU A 329 5.49 7.73 8.07
N ARG A 330 6.59 8.10 8.74
CA ARG A 330 6.65 8.25 10.19
C ARG A 330 6.87 9.71 10.53
N SER A 331 6.37 10.14 11.68
CA SER A 331 6.59 11.51 12.13
C SER A 331 8.07 11.73 12.48
N LEU A 332 8.60 12.87 12.08
CA LEU A 332 9.84 13.42 12.63
C LEU A 332 9.57 14.05 14.00
N GLU A 333 8.61 14.96 14.03
CA GLU A 333 8.08 15.65 15.20
C GLU A 333 6.62 16.03 14.90
N GLY A 334 5.82 16.21 15.96
CA GLY A 334 4.54 16.89 15.85
C GLY A 334 4.51 18.06 16.83
N GLY A 335 4.06 19.21 16.34
CA GLY A 335 4.14 20.46 17.08
C GLY A 335 2.97 20.69 18.04
N ALA A 336 2.98 21.85 18.71
CA ALA A 336 1.87 22.34 19.52
C ALA A 336 0.62 22.65 18.68
N SER A 337 -0.48 23.06 19.32
CA SER A 337 -1.68 23.55 18.64
C SER A 337 -1.35 24.55 17.52
N GLY A 338 -1.97 24.38 16.35
CA GLY A 338 -1.74 25.18 15.14
C GLY A 338 -0.59 24.68 14.26
N ALA A 339 0.27 23.78 14.76
CA ALA A 339 1.37 23.23 13.99
C ALA A 339 0.92 22.09 13.07
N PHE A 340 1.68 21.92 11.98
CA PHE A 340 1.56 20.78 11.09
C PHE A 340 2.49 19.64 11.53
N TRP A 341 2.05 18.41 11.36
CA TRP A 341 2.89 17.23 11.52
C TRP A 341 3.96 17.20 10.44
N ARG A 342 5.18 16.79 10.83
CA ARG A 342 6.31 16.63 9.91
C ARG A 342 6.61 15.17 9.70
N TRP A 343 6.92 14.79 8.47
CA TRP A 343 6.99 13.41 8.02
C TRP A 343 8.35 13.08 7.40
N LYS A 344 8.71 11.80 7.50
CA LYS A 344 9.82 11.18 6.76
C LYS A 344 9.37 9.85 6.17
N HIS A 345 9.99 9.48 5.05
CA HIS A 345 9.81 8.16 4.45
C HIS A 345 10.15 7.04 5.43
N SER A 346 9.33 6.00 5.42
CA SER A 346 9.54 4.78 6.22
C SER A 346 9.29 3.49 5.44
N GLY A 347 8.58 3.57 4.32
CA GLY A 347 8.36 2.45 3.41
C GLY A 347 7.55 2.87 2.18
N GLY A 348 7.48 1.99 1.19
CA GLY A 348 6.77 2.25 -0.06
C GLY A 348 7.67 2.79 -1.18
N SER A 349 7.06 3.50 -2.13
CA SER A 349 7.70 4.16 -3.25
C SER A 349 7.72 5.67 -3.02
N ASP A 350 8.89 6.27 -3.19
CA ASP A 350 9.07 7.72 -3.01
C ASP A 350 8.54 8.53 -4.20
N ALA A 351 8.07 7.87 -5.27
CA ALA A 351 7.61 8.51 -6.50
C ALA A 351 6.18 9.06 -6.45
N LEU A 352 5.39 8.73 -5.41
CA LEU A 352 3.99 9.18 -5.31
C LEU A 352 3.86 10.61 -4.77
N VAL A 353 4.77 11.00 -3.88
CA VAL A 353 4.70 12.27 -3.16
C VAL A 353 6.08 12.90 -3.09
N ASP A 354 6.16 14.19 -3.37
CA ASP A 354 7.29 15.01 -2.99
C ASP A 354 7.17 15.41 -1.52
N LEU A 355 8.23 15.11 -0.76
CA LEU A 355 8.41 15.43 0.66
C LEU A 355 9.59 16.40 0.89
N SER A 356 9.94 17.21 -0.11
CA SER A 356 10.93 18.29 0.00
C SER A 356 10.62 19.25 1.17
N ASP A 357 9.34 19.50 1.44
CA ASP A 357 8.84 20.10 2.67
C ASP A 357 8.18 19.03 3.55
N ALA A 358 8.86 18.63 4.62
CA ALA A 358 8.39 17.57 5.51
C ALA A 358 7.00 17.82 6.14
N SER A 359 6.47 19.05 6.12
CA SER A 359 5.15 19.36 6.69
C SER A 359 3.97 19.09 5.75
N LYS A 360 4.23 18.80 4.46
CA LYS A 360 3.20 18.56 3.44
C LYS A 360 3.60 17.44 2.50
N LEU A 361 2.63 16.64 2.08
CA LEU A 361 2.80 15.65 1.01
C LEU A 361 2.30 16.29 -0.29
N THR A 362 3.19 16.61 -1.22
CA THR A 362 2.80 17.12 -2.53
C THR A 362 2.69 15.97 -3.52
N PHE A 363 1.50 15.73 -4.05
CA PHE A 363 1.24 14.58 -4.91
C PHE A 363 1.81 14.80 -6.31
N VAL A 364 2.57 13.83 -6.82
CA VAL A 364 3.24 13.94 -8.12
C VAL A 364 2.25 13.74 -9.27
N ASP A 365 1.26 12.88 -9.07
CA ASP A 365 0.24 12.54 -10.04
C ASP A 365 -1.18 12.72 -9.50
N GLU A 366 -2.14 12.78 -10.42
CA GLU A 366 -3.56 12.87 -10.09
C GLU A 366 -4.18 11.48 -10.00
N GLY A 367 -5.04 11.26 -9.02
CA GLY A 367 -5.71 9.99 -8.84
C GLY A 367 -6.63 9.91 -7.63
N LEU A 368 -7.15 8.70 -7.39
CA LEU A 368 -7.86 8.36 -6.17
C LEU A 368 -6.89 7.68 -5.19
N TYR A 369 -6.87 8.16 -3.96
CA TYR A 369 -5.96 7.68 -2.93
C TYR A 369 -6.71 7.26 -1.67
N LEU A 370 -6.29 6.14 -1.09
CA LEU A 370 -6.63 5.78 0.29
C LEU A 370 -5.57 6.41 1.21
N VAL A 371 -6.00 7.29 2.09
CA VAL A 371 -5.17 7.95 3.09
C VAL A 371 -5.51 7.39 4.47
N LEU A 372 -4.51 6.81 5.13
CA LEU A 372 -4.59 6.27 6.47
C LEU A 372 -3.62 7.07 7.35
N ALA A 373 -4.14 7.74 8.37
CA ALA A 373 -3.32 8.49 9.32
C ALA A 373 -3.58 8.01 10.74
N ARG A 374 -2.52 7.89 11.52
CA ARG A 374 -2.59 7.67 12.96
C ARG A 374 -1.53 8.49 13.66
N VAL A 375 -1.93 9.30 14.62
CA VAL A 375 -1.01 10.11 15.43
C VAL A 375 -1.47 10.19 16.89
N PRO A 376 -0.55 10.29 17.86
CA PRO A 376 -0.91 10.60 19.23
C PRO A 376 -1.21 12.08 19.42
N GLY A 377 -2.14 12.39 20.30
CA GLY A 377 -2.43 13.76 20.73
C GLY A 377 -3.05 13.81 22.11
N ALA A 378 -2.77 14.88 22.84
CA ALA A 378 -3.36 15.16 24.14
C ALA A 378 -4.08 16.51 24.10
N SER A 379 -5.21 16.59 24.78
CA SER A 379 -5.90 17.84 25.09
C SER A 379 -6.44 17.74 26.50
N SER A 380 -6.31 18.79 27.30
CA SER A 380 -6.86 18.87 28.66
C SER A 380 -8.35 19.24 28.68
N GLY A 381 -9.05 19.01 27.57
CA GLY A 381 -10.43 19.40 27.32
C GLY A 381 -11.03 18.68 26.12
N ASN A 382 -12.32 18.86 25.87
CA ASN A 382 -13.05 18.22 24.77
C ASN A 382 -13.05 19.08 23.49
N SER A 383 -11.93 19.75 23.20
CA SER A 383 -11.82 20.63 22.02
C SER A 383 -10.62 20.30 21.12
N GLY A 384 -9.74 19.42 21.60
CA GLY A 384 -8.58 18.93 20.87
C GLY A 384 -8.97 17.98 19.75
N HIS A 385 -8.51 18.29 18.54
CA HIS A 385 -8.73 17.48 17.36
C HIS A 385 -7.62 17.68 16.34
N LEU A 386 -7.66 16.83 15.33
CA LEU A 386 -6.74 16.77 14.22
C LEU A 386 -7.54 17.04 12.95
N GLU A 387 -7.01 17.90 12.09
CA GLU A 387 -7.58 18.20 10.78
C GLU A 387 -6.66 17.64 9.68
N LEU A 388 -7.23 16.91 8.73
CA LEU A 388 -6.57 16.57 7.48
C LEU A 388 -6.99 17.59 6.43
N LEU A 389 -6.02 18.29 5.85
CA LEU A 389 -6.24 19.36 4.88
C LEU A 389 -5.71 18.94 3.52
N LEU A 390 -6.54 19.08 2.49
CA LEU A 390 -6.16 19.03 1.08
C LEU A 390 -6.23 20.46 0.54
N ASP A 391 -5.08 21.05 0.20
CA ASP A 391 -4.96 22.45 -0.24
C ASP A 391 -5.76 23.43 0.65
N ASP A 392 -5.53 23.35 1.96
CA ASP A 392 -6.20 24.14 3.01
C ASP A 392 -7.69 23.85 3.23
N THR A 393 -8.30 22.96 2.45
CA THR A 393 -9.66 22.49 2.70
C THR A 393 -9.65 21.30 3.66
N VAL A 394 -10.38 21.40 4.78
CA VAL A 394 -10.52 20.28 5.72
C VAL A 394 -11.31 19.17 5.03
N VAL A 395 -10.70 17.99 4.91
CA VAL A 395 -11.28 16.80 4.27
C VAL A 395 -11.55 15.67 5.27
N GLY A 396 -11.02 15.74 6.48
CA GLY A 396 -11.29 14.78 7.55
C GLY A 396 -10.92 15.36 8.91
N GLU A 397 -11.53 14.83 9.97
CA GLU A 397 -11.28 15.27 11.35
C GLU A 397 -11.22 14.08 12.31
N SER A 398 -10.38 14.14 13.35
CA SER A 398 -10.37 13.13 14.43
C SER A 398 -10.21 13.79 15.78
N TRP A 399 -10.94 13.32 16.80
CA TRP A 399 -10.92 13.92 18.15
C TRP A 399 -9.95 13.24 19.12
N ALA A 400 -9.41 14.04 20.03
CA ALA A 400 -8.70 13.59 21.22
C ALA A 400 -9.05 14.52 22.39
N GLY A 401 -10.11 14.20 23.11
CA GLY A 401 -10.47 14.90 24.35
C GLY A 401 -10.21 14.03 25.57
N ASP A 402 -9.58 14.56 26.61
CA ASP A 402 -9.44 13.92 27.91
C ASP A 402 -9.36 14.95 29.05
N ALA A 403 -10.04 14.74 30.18
CA ALA A 403 -10.01 15.67 31.32
C ALA A 403 -8.61 15.94 31.87
N ASN A 404 -7.74 14.94 31.81
CA ASN A 404 -6.47 14.92 32.51
C ASN A 404 -5.29 15.11 31.55
N GLY A 405 -5.55 15.41 30.27
CA GLY A 405 -4.53 15.57 29.26
C GLY A 405 -3.81 14.27 28.90
N TYR A 406 -4.45 13.10 29.08
CA TYR A 406 -3.89 11.84 28.60
C TYR A 406 -3.81 11.81 27.07
N THR A 407 -2.77 11.18 26.56
CA THR A 407 -2.56 11.03 25.12
C THR A 407 -3.52 9.97 24.57
N ARG A 408 -4.31 10.34 23.57
CA ARG A 408 -5.14 9.45 22.76
C ARG A 408 -4.56 9.29 21.38
N MET A 409 -4.86 8.16 20.75
CA MET A 409 -4.54 7.94 19.35
C MET A 409 -5.69 8.49 18.51
N LEU A 410 -5.34 9.38 17.58
CA LEU A 410 -6.24 9.94 16.59
C LEU A 410 -6.04 9.15 15.31
N HIS A 411 -7.12 8.66 14.71
CA HIS A 411 -7.05 7.88 13.48
C HIS A 411 -7.93 8.47 12.38
N MET A 412 -7.47 8.32 11.15
CA MET A 412 -8.18 8.77 9.96
C MET A 412 -8.03 7.75 8.85
N SER A 413 -9.14 7.51 8.15
CA SER A 413 -9.20 6.67 6.96
C SER A 413 -10.09 7.39 5.95
N GLU A 414 -9.49 8.01 4.94
CA GLU A 414 -10.20 8.80 3.94
C GLU A 414 -9.87 8.31 2.53
N VAL A 415 -10.86 8.26 1.66
CA VAL A 415 -10.67 8.04 0.21
C VAL A 415 -10.85 9.38 -0.49
N LEU A 416 -9.78 9.84 -1.14
CA LEU A 416 -9.69 11.21 -1.67
C LEU A 416 -9.28 11.17 -3.14
N GLU A 417 -10.00 11.92 -3.97
CA GLU A 417 -9.52 12.35 -5.28
C GLU A 417 -8.53 13.50 -5.05
N ILE A 418 -7.30 13.33 -5.52
CA ILE A 418 -6.20 14.27 -5.28
C ILE A 418 -5.61 14.67 -6.64
N PRO A 419 -5.65 15.96 -6.99
CA PRO A 419 -4.97 16.49 -8.17
C PRO A 419 -3.44 16.39 -8.10
N SER A 420 -2.79 16.29 -9.26
CA SER A 420 -1.34 16.44 -9.35
C SER A 420 -0.94 17.84 -8.85
N GLY A 421 0.10 17.90 -8.02
CA GLY A 421 0.58 19.12 -7.37
C GLY A 421 -0.18 19.52 -6.12
N ALA A 422 -1.32 18.88 -5.81
CA ALA A 422 -2.07 19.16 -4.59
C ALA A 422 -1.28 18.73 -3.34
N SER A 423 -1.53 19.42 -2.23
CA SER A 423 -0.82 19.25 -0.97
C SER A 423 -1.73 18.71 0.12
N LEU A 424 -1.31 17.61 0.74
CA LEU A 424 -1.99 17.04 1.91
C LEU A 424 -1.19 17.36 3.17
N ARG A 425 -1.88 17.88 4.19
CA ARG A 425 -1.30 18.31 5.47
C ARG A 425 -2.13 17.81 6.63
N LEU A 426 -1.47 17.55 7.76
CA LEU A 426 -2.13 17.12 8.98
C LEU A 426 -1.86 18.15 10.09
N LYS A 427 -2.90 18.75 10.65
CA LYS A 427 -2.80 19.91 11.55
C LYS A 427 -3.38 19.61 12.93
N ASN A 428 -2.64 20.00 13.96
CA ASN A 428 -3.09 19.95 15.34
C ASN A 428 -3.97 21.16 15.65
N VAL A 429 -5.12 20.96 16.28
CA VAL A 429 -6.01 22.05 16.71
C VAL A 429 -6.45 21.82 18.14
N ASN A 430 -6.13 22.78 19.03
CA ASN A 430 -6.40 22.72 20.47
C ASN A 430 -5.83 21.48 21.17
N LEU A 431 -4.80 20.87 20.60
CA LEU A 431 -3.99 19.85 21.25
C LEU A 431 -2.92 20.54 22.10
N THR A 432 -2.86 20.19 23.38
CA THR A 432 -1.85 20.71 24.31
C THR A 432 -0.46 20.22 23.90
N HIS A 433 -0.39 18.97 23.42
CA HIS A 433 0.79 18.40 22.82
C HIS A 433 0.40 17.37 21.75
N GLY A 434 1.10 17.37 20.62
CA GLY A 434 0.95 16.37 19.56
C GLY A 434 2.30 15.83 19.13
N TYR A 435 3.05 15.18 20.03
CA TYR A 435 4.33 14.55 19.71
C TYR A 435 4.29 13.06 20.04
N ASN A 436 5.16 12.28 19.40
CA ASN A 436 5.15 10.81 19.46
C ASN A 436 5.67 10.22 20.79
N LEU A 437 5.88 11.01 21.85
CA LEU A 437 6.45 10.58 23.14
C LEU A 437 7.77 9.78 23.00
N GLY A 438 8.55 10.01 21.93
CA GLY A 438 9.76 9.24 21.62
C GLY A 438 9.51 7.87 20.97
N ARG A 439 8.26 7.55 20.65
CA ARG A 439 7.81 6.29 20.05
C ARG A 439 7.41 6.51 18.59
N LEU A 440 8.42 6.51 17.72
CA LEU A 440 8.23 6.76 16.28
C LEU A 440 7.22 5.81 15.61
N GLN A 441 7.14 4.57 16.10
CA GLN A 441 6.23 3.53 15.60
C GLN A 441 4.76 3.80 15.92
N ALA A 442 4.45 4.77 16.78
CA ALA A 442 3.07 5.14 17.10
C ALA A 442 2.40 5.99 16.02
N THR A 443 3.20 6.77 15.29
CA THR A 443 2.72 7.64 14.22
C THR A 443 2.80 6.94 12.87
N ASP A 444 1.73 6.88 12.10
CA ASP A 444 1.74 6.39 10.72
C ASP A 444 0.96 7.35 9.82
N LEU A 445 1.48 7.62 8.62
CA LEU A 445 0.71 8.19 7.53
C LEU A 445 1.01 7.37 6.28
N SER A 446 0.06 6.53 5.90
CA SER A 446 0.15 5.68 4.72
C SER A 446 -0.82 6.19 3.64
N VAL A 447 -0.32 6.29 2.42
CA VAL A 447 -1.10 6.70 1.24
C VAL A 447 -0.95 5.63 0.19
N VAL A 448 -2.06 5.10 -0.32
CA VAL A 448 -2.11 4.10 -1.39
C VAL A 448 -2.81 4.71 -2.60
N ARG A 449 -2.20 4.65 -3.78
CA ARG A 449 -2.87 5.04 -5.02
C ARG A 449 -3.80 3.92 -5.46
N LEU A 450 -5.10 4.18 -5.44
CA LEU A 450 -6.14 3.24 -5.85
C LEU A 450 -6.43 3.33 -7.36
N CYS A 451 -6.42 4.53 -7.94
CA CYS A 451 -6.49 4.71 -9.40
C CYS A 451 -5.89 6.04 -9.87
N THR A 452 -5.58 6.20 -11.16
CA THR A 452 -5.17 7.50 -11.73
C THR A 452 -6.31 8.21 -12.44
N SER A 453 -6.18 9.52 -12.66
CA SER A 453 -7.10 10.24 -13.54
C SER A 453 -7.00 9.73 -14.98
N GLY A 454 -8.13 9.24 -15.51
CA GLY A 454 -8.23 8.64 -16.84
C GLY A 454 -8.61 7.16 -16.81
N ASP A 455 -8.48 6.51 -15.65
CA ASP A 455 -9.19 5.27 -15.38
C ASP A 455 -10.68 5.58 -15.31
N PRO A 456 -11.59 4.69 -15.74
CA PRO A 456 -13.00 4.90 -15.50
C PRO A 456 -13.21 4.93 -13.98
N VAL A 457 -13.25 6.13 -13.39
CA VAL A 457 -13.87 6.40 -12.10
C VAL A 457 -15.26 6.85 -12.46
N ASN A 458 -16.22 5.93 -12.35
CA ASN A 458 -17.50 6.16 -12.97
C ASN A 458 -18.36 7.11 -12.12
N HIS A 459 -18.40 8.38 -12.51
CA HIS A 459 -19.33 9.36 -11.95
C HIS A 459 -20.73 9.30 -12.60
N GLY A 460 -21.02 8.35 -13.51
CA GLY A 460 -22.39 8.24 -14.02
C GLY A 460 -22.78 7.19 -15.05
N LEU A 461 -21.91 6.57 -15.85
CA LEU A 461 -22.32 5.69 -16.97
C LEU A 461 -21.26 4.62 -17.30
N ALA A 462 -21.58 3.33 -17.04
CA ALA A 462 -21.01 2.06 -17.56
C ALA A 462 -20.50 1.02 -16.53
N ASP A 463 -21.07 -0.19 -16.60
CA ASP A 463 -20.71 -1.40 -15.86
C ASP A 463 -19.40 -2.05 -16.39
N SER A 464 -18.27 -1.34 -16.30
CA SER A 464 -16.97 -1.99 -16.59
C SER A 464 -16.45 -2.72 -15.33
N PRO A 465 -16.10 -4.02 -15.40
CA PRO A 465 -15.59 -4.79 -14.27
C PRO A 465 -14.24 -4.28 -13.71
N THR A 466 -13.57 -3.37 -14.43
CA THR A 466 -12.28 -2.76 -14.04
C THR A 466 -12.41 -1.44 -13.29
N THR A 467 -13.65 -0.94 -13.09
CA THR A 467 -13.90 0.35 -12.41
C THR A 467 -13.94 0.16 -10.90
N LEU A 468 -13.07 0.87 -10.18
CA LEU A 468 -13.14 0.90 -8.72
C LEU A 468 -14.46 1.55 -8.27
N ARG A 469 -15.24 0.81 -7.47
CA ARG A 469 -16.50 1.29 -6.89
C ARG A 469 -16.31 1.63 -5.43
N TYR A 470 -16.62 2.86 -5.06
CA TYR A 470 -16.59 3.31 -3.67
C TYR A 470 -17.67 4.35 -3.40
N ALA A 471 -18.00 4.54 -2.13
CA ALA A 471 -18.81 5.65 -1.66
C ALA A 471 -18.34 6.09 -0.28
N CYS A 472 -18.35 7.40 -0.06
CA CYS A 472 -17.99 8.03 1.20
C CYS A 472 -19.19 8.83 1.70
N PHE A 473 -19.51 8.65 2.98
CA PHE A 473 -20.60 9.30 3.67
C PHE A 473 -20.05 10.04 4.88
N SER A 474 -20.70 11.14 5.22
CA SER A 474 -20.49 11.86 6.47
C SER A 474 -21.81 12.04 7.19
N SER A 475 -21.77 12.22 8.50
CA SER A 475 -22.95 12.63 9.28
C SER A 475 -22.70 14.01 9.83
N SER A 476 -23.72 14.86 9.99
CA SER A 476 -23.66 16.08 10.81
C SER A 476 -24.40 15.92 12.14
N GLU A 477 -25.13 14.82 12.30
CA GLU A 477 -26.00 14.56 13.45
C GLU A 477 -25.38 13.50 14.36
N GLY A 478 -25.79 13.50 15.63
CA GLY A 478 -25.50 12.37 16.52
C GLY A 478 -26.50 11.24 16.31
N SER A 479 -26.26 10.08 16.93
CA SER A 479 -27.16 8.93 16.84
C SER A 479 -28.40 9.03 17.74
N GLY A 480 -29.09 10.17 17.74
CA GLY A 480 -30.21 10.47 18.64
C GLY A 480 -31.36 9.45 18.61
N ASN A 481 -31.50 8.70 17.51
CA ASN A 481 -32.50 7.63 17.33
C ASN A 481 -31.89 6.21 17.45
N GLY A 482 -30.69 6.09 18.05
CA GLY A 482 -29.96 4.82 18.14
C GLY A 482 -29.10 4.50 16.91
N PHE A 483 -29.23 5.23 15.81
CA PHE A 483 -28.43 5.05 14.59
C PHE A 483 -27.91 6.39 14.06
N TRP A 484 -26.75 6.39 13.40
CA TRP A 484 -26.25 7.58 12.69
C TRP A 484 -26.99 7.76 11.37
N SER A 485 -27.37 9.01 11.07
CA SER A 485 -27.84 9.43 9.75
C SER A 485 -26.66 9.81 8.87
N TRP A 486 -26.79 9.64 7.56
CA TRP A 486 -25.71 9.83 6.61
C TRP A 486 -26.09 10.80 5.50
N SER A 487 -25.07 11.46 4.97
CA SER A 487 -25.12 12.25 3.75
C SER A 487 -23.97 11.81 2.85
N CYS A 488 -24.27 11.57 1.57
CA CYS A 488 -23.24 11.21 0.60
C CYS A 488 -22.27 12.39 0.42
N LYS A 489 -20.98 12.13 0.62
CA LYS A 489 -19.89 13.10 0.46
C LYS A 489 -19.26 12.97 -0.92
N ARG A 490 -18.94 11.75 -1.34
CA ARG A 490 -18.20 11.41 -2.58
C ARG A 490 -18.49 9.98 -3.02
N GLY A 491 -18.07 9.64 -4.23
CA GLY A 491 -18.17 8.30 -4.81
C GLY A 491 -19.42 8.11 -5.65
N THR A 492 -19.77 6.85 -5.93
CA THR A 492 -20.74 6.50 -6.97
C THR A 492 -22.16 6.37 -6.40
N PRO A 493 -23.11 7.27 -6.72
CA PRO A 493 -24.45 7.25 -6.11
C PRO A 493 -25.30 6.03 -6.51
N GLN A 494 -24.96 5.40 -7.64
CA GLN A 494 -25.63 4.17 -8.10
C GLN A 494 -25.17 2.92 -7.34
N PHE A 495 -23.97 2.96 -6.77
CA PHE A 495 -23.35 1.83 -6.07
C PHE A 495 -23.81 1.71 -4.62
N ALA A 496 -23.99 2.85 -3.93
CA ALA A 496 -24.40 2.89 -2.54
C ALA A 496 -25.48 3.97 -2.34
N GLN A 497 -26.66 3.56 -1.87
CA GLN A 497 -27.83 4.41 -1.73
C GLN A 497 -28.28 4.50 -0.28
N LEU A 498 -28.72 5.69 0.13
CA LEU A 498 -29.29 5.89 1.46
C LEU A 498 -30.74 5.42 1.50
N THR A 499 -31.14 4.79 2.60
CA THR A 499 -32.56 4.55 2.90
C THR A 499 -33.32 5.86 3.11
N ALA A 500 -34.64 5.81 3.04
CA ALA A 500 -35.49 7.01 3.15
C ALA A 500 -35.33 7.77 4.48
N ASP A 501 -34.98 7.06 5.55
CA ASP A 501 -34.68 7.62 6.87
C ASP A 501 -33.21 8.08 7.03
N GLY A 502 -32.37 7.83 6.01
CA GLY A 502 -30.96 8.23 5.97
C GLY A 502 -30.03 7.44 6.90
N THR A 503 -30.51 6.43 7.63
CA THR A 503 -29.72 5.72 8.65
C THR A 503 -28.91 4.55 8.10
N SER A 504 -29.27 4.06 6.91
CA SER A 504 -28.70 2.87 6.32
C SER A 504 -28.15 3.14 4.93
N VAL A 505 -27.04 2.47 4.61
CA VAL A 505 -26.44 2.47 3.28
C VAL A 505 -26.70 1.12 2.62
N THR A 506 -27.47 1.11 1.55
CA THR A 506 -27.78 -0.07 0.73
C THR A 506 -26.78 -0.17 -0.42
N LEU A 507 -26.07 -1.29 -0.52
CA LEU A 507 -25.08 -1.55 -1.57
C LEU A 507 -25.71 -2.29 -2.74
N ARG A 508 -25.50 -1.82 -3.96
CA ARG A 508 -26.15 -2.37 -5.16
C ARG A 508 -25.70 -3.80 -5.46
N ASP A 509 -24.39 -4.03 -5.41
CA ASP A 509 -23.76 -5.20 -6.00
C ASP A 509 -23.44 -6.25 -4.92
N ALA A 510 -23.45 -7.53 -5.28
CA ALA A 510 -22.91 -8.58 -4.41
C ALA A 510 -21.38 -8.59 -4.53
N GLY A 511 -20.68 -8.83 -3.42
CA GLY A 511 -19.23 -8.92 -3.44
C GLY A 511 -18.58 -8.83 -2.07
N THR A 512 -17.26 -8.66 -2.10
CA THR A 512 -16.44 -8.41 -0.91
C THR A 512 -16.05 -6.94 -0.84
N TYR A 513 -16.28 -6.34 0.33
CA TYR A 513 -16.18 -4.91 0.56
C TYR A 513 -15.19 -4.61 1.68
N LEU A 514 -14.42 -3.52 1.54
CA LEU A 514 -13.76 -2.85 2.64
C LEU A 514 -14.71 -1.78 3.18
N VAL A 515 -15.09 -1.92 4.45
CA VAL A 515 -15.93 -0.99 5.19
C VAL A 515 -15.08 -0.34 6.26
N MET A 516 -14.93 0.98 6.17
CA MET A 516 -14.23 1.79 7.16
C MET A 516 -15.19 2.81 7.72
N ALA A 517 -15.33 2.86 9.04
CA ALA A 517 -16.16 3.86 9.68
C ALA A 517 -15.47 4.48 10.88
N ARG A 518 -15.87 5.71 11.18
CA ARG A 518 -15.40 6.49 12.32
C ARG A 518 -16.55 7.30 12.86
N VAL A 519 -16.79 7.21 14.17
CA VAL A 519 -17.80 8.00 14.87
C VAL A 519 -17.25 8.49 16.21
N PRO A 520 -17.59 9.71 16.64
CA PRO A 520 -17.32 10.16 18.00
C PRO A 520 -18.35 9.53 18.97
N GLY A 521 -17.90 9.21 20.18
CA GLY A 521 -18.79 8.72 21.21
C GLY A 521 -18.16 8.78 22.60
N CYS A 522 -19.01 8.87 23.61
CA CYS A 522 -18.61 8.74 25.00
C CYS A 522 -19.69 7.97 25.75
N SER A 523 -19.26 7.18 26.71
CA SER A 523 -20.14 6.54 27.68
C SER A 523 -19.66 6.79 29.10
N SER A 524 -20.53 7.41 29.90
CA SER A 524 -20.33 7.58 31.34
C SER A 524 -20.45 6.26 32.12
N SER A 525 -20.94 5.20 31.49
CA SER A 525 -20.94 3.83 31.99
C SER A 525 -19.94 2.96 31.21
N ASN A 526 -19.28 2.00 31.86
CA ASN A 526 -18.23 1.15 31.26
C ASN A 526 -18.78 0.06 30.30
N ASN A 527 -19.86 0.35 29.58
CA ASN A 527 -20.58 -0.59 28.72
C ASN A 527 -21.12 0.10 27.45
N GLY A 528 -20.60 1.27 27.08
CA GLY A 528 -21.03 1.99 25.89
C GLY A 528 -20.17 1.65 24.69
N TYR A 529 -20.82 1.21 23.63
CA TYR A 529 -20.18 0.78 22.39
C TYR A 529 -21.09 1.06 21.20
N VAL A 530 -20.48 0.99 20.02
CA VAL A 530 -21.13 1.11 18.73
C VAL A 530 -20.98 -0.22 18.00
N GLN A 531 -22.04 -0.63 17.32
CA GLN A 531 -22.03 -1.81 16.45
C GLN A 531 -22.09 -1.39 14.98
N LEU A 532 -21.25 -2.02 14.16
CA LEU A 532 -21.46 -2.08 12.73
C LEU A 532 -22.46 -3.20 12.45
N MET A 533 -23.56 -2.86 11.81
CA MET A 533 -24.63 -3.78 11.48
C MET A 533 -24.61 -4.06 9.97
N LEU A 534 -24.73 -5.33 9.61
CA LEU A 534 -25.00 -5.80 8.25
C LEU A 534 -26.34 -6.53 8.26
N ASP A 535 -27.32 -6.03 7.51
CA ASP A 535 -28.66 -6.61 7.40
C ASP A 535 -29.33 -6.89 8.77
N GLY A 536 -29.14 -5.96 9.71
CA GLY A 536 -29.68 -6.04 11.08
C GLY A 536 -28.90 -6.94 12.04
N ALA A 537 -27.81 -7.58 11.61
CA ALA A 537 -26.92 -8.36 12.48
C ALA A 537 -25.62 -7.60 12.77
N ALA A 538 -25.17 -7.61 14.03
CA ALA A 538 -23.90 -7.01 14.42
C ALA A 538 -22.73 -7.82 13.86
N VAL A 539 -21.83 -7.16 13.12
CA VAL A 539 -20.63 -7.77 12.53
C VAL A 539 -19.34 -7.25 13.16
N GLN A 540 -19.36 -6.10 13.84
CA GLN A 540 -18.21 -5.56 14.55
C GLN A 540 -18.64 -4.64 15.68
N GLU A 541 -17.87 -4.61 16.76
CA GLU A 541 -18.07 -3.72 17.91
C GLU A 541 -16.85 -2.84 18.12
N SER A 542 -17.10 -1.59 18.52
CA SER A 542 -16.06 -0.65 18.97
C SER A 542 -16.53 0.05 20.24
N TRP A 543 -15.65 0.21 21.22
CA TRP A 543 -15.98 0.67 22.57
C TRP A 543 -15.51 2.10 22.82
N ALA A 544 -16.31 2.86 23.56
CA ALA A 544 -16.00 4.25 23.95
C ALA A 544 -16.24 4.47 25.44
N ASN A 545 -15.53 3.70 26.26
CA ASN A 545 -15.62 3.84 27.70
C ASN A 545 -14.67 4.93 28.20
N ASP A 546 -15.25 6.07 28.55
CA ASP A 546 -14.56 7.10 29.30
C ASP A 546 -15.51 7.69 30.35
N ALA A 547 -15.34 7.28 31.61
CA ALA A 547 -16.20 7.76 32.68
C ALA A 547 -16.04 9.25 32.98
N ASN A 548 -15.06 9.93 32.37
CA ASN A 548 -14.88 11.37 32.51
C ASN A 548 -15.78 12.18 31.57
N GLY A 549 -16.53 11.54 30.65
CA GLY A 549 -17.47 12.23 29.77
C GLY A 549 -16.85 12.82 28.49
N TYR A 550 -15.60 12.46 28.14
CA TYR A 550 -14.91 12.97 26.94
C TYR A 550 -15.04 12.02 25.76
N HIS A 551 -15.14 12.59 24.56
CA HIS A 551 -15.32 11.79 23.35
C HIS A 551 -14.06 10.99 23.01
N ALA A 552 -14.25 9.69 22.81
CA ALA A 552 -13.33 8.84 22.11
C ALA A 552 -13.79 8.71 20.65
N MET A 553 -12.83 8.53 19.74
CA MET A 553 -13.14 8.11 18.39
C MET A 553 -13.25 6.59 18.35
N LEU A 554 -14.41 6.11 17.90
CA LEU A 554 -14.66 4.71 17.63
C LEU A 554 -14.36 4.45 16.16
N HIS A 555 -13.61 3.39 15.87
CA HIS A 555 -13.20 3.05 14.51
C HIS A 555 -13.66 1.65 14.16
N PHE A 556 -14.02 1.47 12.90
CA PHE A 556 -14.39 0.20 12.29
C PHE A 556 -13.54 0.05 11.04
N ASN A 557 -12.86 -1.08 10.90
CA ASN A 557 -12.09 -1.41 9.71
C ASN A 557 -12.31 -2.88 9.41
N GLU A 558 -13.26 -3.15 8.51
CA GLU A 558 -13.73 -4.51 8.29
C GLU A 558 -13.79 -4.86 6.81
N VAL A 559 -13.43 -6.10 6.51
CA VAL A 559 -13.69 -6.70 5.21
C VAL A 559 -14.96 -7.53 5.36
N LEU A 560 -15.98 -7.30 4.53
CA LEU A 560 -17.27 -7.98 4.64
C LEU A 560 -17.68 -8.58 3.31
N LYS A 561 -18.21 -9.80 3.34
CA LYS A 561 -18.99 -10.34 2.23
C LYS A 561 -20.41 -9.79 2.33
N ILE A 562 -20.86 -9.07 1.31
CA ILE A 562 -22.16 -8.42 1.31
C ILE A 562 -22.92 -8.86 0.05
N ALA A 563 -24.14 -9.36 0.25
CA ALA A 563 -25.03 -9.70 -0.85
C ALA A 563 -25.53 -8.43 -1.57
N ALA A 564 -26.01 -8.60 -2.80
CA ALA A 564 -26.66 -7.49 -3.51
C ALA A 564 -27.85 -6.97 -2.70
N LYS A 565 -27.93 -5.63 -2.57
CA LYS A 565 -28.88 -4.90 -1.72
C LYS A 565 -28.68 -5.09 -0.21
N GLY A 566 -27.51 -5.60 0.21
CA GLY A 566 -27.13 -5.62 1.62
C GLY A 566 -27.05 -4.21 2.20
N THR A 567 -27.37 -4.10 3.49
CA THR A 567 -27.57 -2.82 4.19
C THR A 567 -26.60 -2.68 5.35
N LEU A 568 -25.90 -1.55 5.40
CA LEU A 568 -24.97 -1.20 6.47
C LEU A 568 -25.56 -0.11 7.35
N GLN A 569 -25.44 -0.26 8.67
CA GLN A 569 -25.82 0.75 9.66
C GLN A 569 -24.78 0.81 10.78
N LEU A 570 -24.67 1.96 11.45
CA LEU A 570 -23.99 2.06 12.74
C LEU A 570 -25.02 2.24 13.84
N GLN A 571 -25.05 1.31 14.79
CA GLN A 571 -25.96 1.32 15.93
C GLN A 571 -25.24 1.76 17.19
N ASN A 572 -25.77 2.79 17.84
CA ASN A 572 -25.42 3.18 19.19
C ASN A 572 -26.19 2.31 20.18
N VAL A 573 -25.48 1.55 21.00
CA VAL A 573 -26.12 0.63 21.97
C VAL A 573 -26.25 1.26 23.34
N ASN A 574 -25.24 1.99 23.82
CA ASN A 574 -25.30 2.61 25.16
C ASN A 574 -24.31 3.77 25.34
N LEU A 575 -24.14 4.62 24.33
CA LEU A 575 -23.38 5.86 24.51
C LEU A 575 -24.24 6.90 25.23
N SER A 576 -23.68 7.51 26.28
CA SER A 576 -24.31 8.62 26.98
C SER A 576 -24.31 9.91 26.15
N HIS A 577 -23.32 10.06 25.27
CA HIS A 577 -23.23 11.16 24.30
C HIS A 577 -22.68 10.66 22.96
N SER A 578 -23.44 10.86 21.88
CA SER A 578 -23.04 10.50 20.51
C SER A 578 -23.03 11.69 19.55
N PHE A 579 -22.88 12.91 20.10
CA PHE A 579 -22.95 14.14 19.31
C PHE A 579 -21.72 14.35 18.46
N ASN A 580 -21.95 14.87 17.26
CA ASN A 580 -20.89 15.24 16.33
C ASN A 580 -20.25 16.61 16.64
N ILE A 581 -20.67 17.31 17.71
CA ILE A 581 -20.22 18.65 18.14
C ILE A 581 -20.02 19.63 16.96
N GLY A 582 -20.90 19.56 15.95
CA GLY A 582 -20.84 20.41 14.76
C GLY A 582 -19.70 20.12 13.77
N ARG A 583 -19.00 18.99 13.89
CA ARG A 583 -17.88 18.58 13.03
C ARG A 583 -18.23 17.40 12.14
N ALA A 584 -18.94 17.68 11.06
CA ALA A 584 -19.49 16.64 10.20
C ALA A 584 -18.43 15.65 9.65
N LEU A 585 -17.18 16.07 9.49
CA LEU A 585 -16.11 15.24 8.92
C LEU A 585 -15.45 14.33 9.97
N ALA A 586 -15.75 14.51 11.26
CA ALA A 586 -15.33 13.58 12.31
C ALA A 586 -16.11 12.26 12.23
N THR A 587 -17.33 12.30 11.71
CA THR A 587 -18.16 11.12 11.47
C THR A 587 -18.14 10.74 10.00
N SER A 588 -17.60 9.56 9.69
CA SER A 588 -17.45 9.09 8.31
C SER A 588 -17.75 7.60 8.18
N LEU A 589 -18.34 7.22 7.05
CA LEU A 589 -18.48 5.84 6.60
C LEU A 589 -18.00 5.75 5.16
N THR A 590 -17.03 4.90 4.89
CA THR A 590 -16.48 4.64 3.57
C THR A 590 -16.64 3.17 3.23
N VAL A 591 -17.14 2.91 2.03
CA VAL A 591 -17.28 1.57 1.47
C VAL A 591 -16.53 1.50 0.14
N ILE A 592 -15.71 0.47 -0.03
CA ILE A 592 -14.96 0.20 -1.27
C ILE A 592 -15.25 -1.24 -1.67
N LEU A 593 -15.70 -1.47 -2.90
CA LEU A 593 -15.83 -2.82 -3.43
C LEU A 593 -14.44 -3.34 -3.79
N LEU A 594 -14.01 -4.40 -3.10
CA LEU A 594 -12.72 -5.05 -3.36
C LEU A 594 -12.86 -6.03 -4.52
N ALA A 595 -13.88 -6.87 -4.49
CA ALA A 595 -14.15 -7.87 -5.52
C ALA A 595 -15.67 -8.06 -5.67
N ALA A 596 -16.18 -7.93 -6.89
CA ALA A 596 -17.57 -8.27 -7.19
C ALA A 596 -17.76 -9.79 -7.25
N ASP A 597 -18.95 -10.27 -6.92
CA ASP A 597 -19.34 -11.64 -7.26
C ASP A 597 -19.63 -11.72 -8.76
N GLU A 598 -19.09 -12.75 -9.42
CA GLU A 598 -19.48 -13.07 -10.78
C GLU A 598 -20.95 -13.50 -10.78
N SER A 599 -21.77 -12.79 -11.57
CA SER A 599 -23.22 -13.01 -11.69
C SER A 599 -23.56 -14.29 -12.45
#